data_AF-A0A953WZD0-F1
#
_entry.id   AF-A0A953WZD0-F1
#
_cell.length_a   1.000
_cell.length_b   1.000
_cell.length_c   1.000
_cell.angle_alpha   90.00
_cell.angle_beta   90.00
_cell.angle_gamma   90.00
#
_symmetry.space_group_name_H-M   'P 1'
#
loop_
_entity.id
_entity.type
_entity.pdbx_description
1 polymer ?
#
loop_
_entity_poly.entity_id
_entity_poly.type
_entity_poly.pdbx_seq_one_letter_code
_entity_poly.pdbx_strand_id
1 'polypeptide(L)'
;MTMLETVATVANIFASAAVVLTLVFIGIQLKQNAELTRMAAAQTSAQLLSTNLGRIIEHADLADLFTKEGIPDCWTPTERLRATNFLSASFRHYEVLHTHRRFGVFEEELWGGTEARLRDALSSAAIREWWADSREFYAKSFVAYVDEICAEWEAIEAIAGMNTPGGDSAA
;
A
#
# COMPACT_ATOMS: atom_id res chain seq x y z
N MET A 1 33.30 -45.41 -37.39
CA MET A 1 32.13 -44.53 -37.18
C MET A 1 31.11 -44.84 -38.25
N THR A 2 29.94 -45.32 -37.85
CA THR A 2 28.87 -45.65 -38.80
C THR A 2 28.13 -44.38 -39.20
N MET A 3 27.63 -44.27 -40.43
CA MET A 3 26.87 -43.10 -40.93
C MET A 3 25.74 -42.67 -39.98
N LEU A 4 25.16 -43.63 -39.24
CA LEU A 4 24.11 -43.41 -38.25
C LEU A 4 24.60 -42.61 -37.03
N GLU A 5 25.84 -42.84 -36.57
CA GLU A 5 26.45 -42.08 -35.47
C GLU A 5 26.66 -40.61 -35.86
N THR A 6 27.06 -40.34 -37.10
CA THR A 6 27.23 -38.98 -37.61
C THR A 6 25.90 -38.23 -37.64
N VAL A 7 24.85 -38.86 -38.15
CA VAL A 7 23.49 -38.28 -38.19
C VAL A 7 22.95 -38.05 -36.78
N ALA A 8 23.12 -39.00 -35.87
CA ALA A 8 22.69 -38.88 -34.48
C ALA A 8 23.44 -37.75 -33.74
N THR A 9 24.74 -37.60 -33.99
CA THR A 9 25.56 -36.53 -33.39
C THR A 9 25.09 -35.16 -33.89
N VAL A 10 24.85 -35.02 -35.20
CA VAL A 10 24.32 -33.78 -35.79
C VAL A 10 22.94 -33.45 -35.21
N ALA A 11 22.03 -34.43 -35.13
CA ALA A 11 20.70 -34.25 -34.55
C ALA A 11 20.77 -33.79 -33.07
N ASN A 12 21.69 -34.35 -32.28
CA ASN A 12 21.88 -33.96 -30.89
C ASN A 12 22.40 -32.52 -30.74
N ILE A 13 23.28 -32.06 -31.64
CA ILE A 13 23.76 -30.67 -31.64
C ILE A 13 22.59 -29.72 -31.89
N PHE A 14 21.74 -30.02 -32.87
CA PHE A 14 20.54 -29.21 -33.15
C PHE A 14 19.52 -29.26 -32.02
N ALA A 15 19.30 -30.43 -31.41
CA ALA A 15 18.41 -30.57 -30.26
C ALA A 15 18.90 -29.75 -29.06
N SER A 16 20.21 -29.81 -28.76
CA SER A 16 20.82 -29.02 -27.69
C SER A 16 20.72 -27.51 -27.98
N ALA A 17 20.98 -27.09 -29.22
CA ALA A 17 20.82 -25.69 -29.63
C ALA A 17 19.36 -25.21 -29.48
N ALA A 18 18.38 -26.03 -29.85
CA ALA A 18 16.96 -25.72 -29.68
C ALA A 18 16.56 -25.58 -28.20
N VAL A 19 17.11 -26.42 -27.31
CA VAL A 19 16.89 -26.31 -25.85
C VAL A 19 17.46 -25.00 -25.31
N VAL A 20 18.69 -24.63 -25.69
CA VAL A 20 19.31 -23.37 -25.26
C VAL A 20 18.49 -22.17 -25.74
N LEU A 21 18.06 -22.15 -27.00
CA LEU A 21 17.19 -21.10 -27.54
C LEU A 21 15.86 -21.01 -26.78
N THR A 22 15.27 -22.16 -26.44
CA THR A 22 14.02 -22.21 -25.66
C THR A 22 14.22 -21.63 -24.26
N LEU A 23 15.32 -21.95 -23.58
CA LEU A 23 15.61 -21.41 -22.25
C LEU A 23 15.84 -19.89 -22.28
N VAL A 24 16.55 -19.38 -23.30
CA VAL A 24 16.73 -17.93 -23.49
C VAL A 24 15.37 -17.26 -23.72
N PHE A 25 14.54 -17.83 -24.57
CA PHE A 25 13.19 -17.32 -24.84
C PHE A 25 12.29 -17.33 -23.60
N ILE A 26 12.33 -18.39 -22.79
CA ILE A 26 11.63 -18.46 -21.51
C ILE A 26 12.14 -17.38 -20.55
N GLY A 27 13.45 -17.18 -20.46
CA GLY A 27 14.04 -16.13 -19.61
C GLY A 27 13.57 -14.72 -20.00
N ILE A 28 13.48 -14.44 -21.30
CA ILE A 28 12.94 -13.17 -21.83
C ILE A 28 11.44 -13.05 -21.53
N GLN A 29 10.66 -14.11 -21.79
CA GLN A 29 9.22 -14.13 -21.48
C GLN A 29 8.95 -13.90 -20.00
N LEU A 30 9.76 -14.49 -19.11
CA LEU A 30 9.59 -14.34 -17.65
C LEU A 30 9.80 -12.88 -17.22
N LYS A 31 10.79 -12.21 -17.80
CA LYS A 31 11.02 -10.77 -17.57
C LYS A 31 9.85 -9.92 -18.07
N GLN A 32 9.37 -10.17 -19.28
CA GLN A 32 8.23 -9.45 -19.85
C GLN A 32 6.93 -9.69 -19.07
N ASN A 33 6.69 -10.93 -18.62
CA ASN A 33 5.53 -11.27 -17.79
C ASN A 33 5.59 -10.56 -16.43
N ALA A 34 6.77 -10.49 -15.82
CA ALA A 34 6.97 -9.77 -14.56
C ALA A 34 6.68 -8.26 -14.72
N GLU A 35 7.10 -7.67 -15.83
CA GLU A 35 6.83 -6.26 -16.16
C GLU A 35 5.34 -6.00 -16.42
N LEU A 36 4.68 -6.83 -17.22
CA LEU A 36 3.24 -6.74 -17.49
C LEU A 36 2.40 -6.94 -16.21
N THR A 37 2.79 -7.89 -15.36
CA THR A 37 2.13 -8.12 -14.06
C THR A 37 2.27 -6.89 -13.15
N ARG A 38 3.46 -6.28 -13.15
CA ARG A 38 3.76 -5.06 -12.39
C ARG A 38 2.94 -3.86 -12.89
N MET A 39 2.82 -3.68 -14.20
CA MET A 39 1.97 -2.64 -14.81
C MET A 39 0.48 -2.87 -14.51
N ALA A 40 -0.01 -4.11 -14.61
CA ALA A 40 -1.40 -4.45 -14.29
C ALA A 40 -1.71 -4.18 -12.80
N ALA A 41 -0.80 -4.53 -11.89
CA ALA A 41 -0.95 -4.23 -10.46
C ALA A 41 -1.02 -2.73 -10.17
N ALA A 42 -0.18 -1.92 -10.83
CA ALA A 42 -0.24 -0.46 -10.74
C ALA A 42 -1.57 0.10 -11.27
N GLN A 43 -2.06 -0.43 -12.39
CA GLN A 43 -3.31 0.01 -13.00
C GLN A 43 -4.55 -0.37 -12.17
N THR A 44 -4.59 -1.59 -11.59
CA THR A 44 -5.65 -1.99 -10.66
C THR A 44 -5.65 -1.10 -9.42
N SER A 45 -4.46 -0.74 -8.91
CA SER A 45 -4.33 0.13 -7.73
C SER A 45 -4.78 1.56 -8.02
N ALA A 46 -4.46 2.09 -9.20
CA ALA A 46 -4.94 3.39 -9.66
C ALA A 46 -6.47 3.39 -9.87
N GLN A 47 -7.04 2.30 -10.38
CA GLN A 47 -8.49 2.15 -10.55
C GLN A 47 -9.22 2.11 -9.19
N LEU A 48 -8.65 1.38 -8.22
CA LEU A 48 -9.19 1.31 -6.85
C LEU A 48 -9.11 2.67 -6.15
N LEU A 49 -8.02 3.42 -6.32
CA LEU A 49 -7.90 4.77 -5.80
C LEU A 49 -8.92 5.72 -6.44
N SER A 50 -9.01 5.74 -7.77
CA SER A 50 -9.94 6.60 -8.51
C SER A 50 -11.40 6.35 -8.10
N THR A 51 -11.77 5.07 -7.95
CA THR A 51 -13.11 4.67 -7.48
C THR A 51 -13.38 5.14 -6.05
N ASN A 52 -12.37 5.14 -5.17
CA ASN A 52 -12.56 5.55 -3.78
C ASN A 52 -12.55 7.05 -3.56
N LEU A 53 -11.68 7.79 -4.26
CA LEU A 53 -11.71 9.25 -4.23
C LEU A 53 -12.99 9.81 -4.83
N GLY A 54 -13.52 9.18 -5.91
CA GLY A 54 -14.82 9.54 -6.47
C GLY A 54 -15.96 9.46 -5.44
N ARG A 55 -15.94 8.45 -4.57
CA ARG A 55 -16.96 8.28 -3.51
C ARG A 55 -16.91 9.34 -2.42
N ILE A 56 -15.76 9.96 -2.11
CA ILE A 56 -15.72 11.09 -1.17
C ILE A 56 -16.29 12.34 -1.84
N ILE A 57 -15.91 12.59 -3.10
CA ILE A 57 -16.30 13.79 -3.84
C ILE A 57 -17.81 13.82 -4.08
N GLU A 58 -18.43 12.65 -4.25
CA GLU A 58 -19.88 12.51 -4.45
C GLU A 58 -20.71 12.67 -3.16
N HIS A 59 -20.09 12.64 -1.99
CA HIS A 59 -20.78 12.51 -0.69
C HIS A 59 -20.25 13.53 0.33
N ALA A 60 -20.82 14.74 0.33
CA ALA A 60 -20.48 15.84 1.26
C ALA A 60 -20.60 15.46 2.75
N ASP A 61 -21.46 14.49 3.05
CA ASP A 61 -21.65 13.88 4.36
C ASP A 61 -20.41 13.11 4.87
N LEU A 62 -19.54 12.63 3.99
CA LEU A 62 -18.24 12.06 4.39
C LEU A 62 -17.24 13.16 4.78
N ALA A 63 -17.21 14.29 4.08
CA ALA A 63 -16.31 15.40 4.41
C ALA A 63 -16.64 16.00 5.79
N ASP A 64 -17.92 16.11 6.14
CA ASP A 64 -18.38 16.58 7.46
C ASP A 64 -17.96 15.62 8.61
N LEU A 65 -17.86 14.31 8.33
CA LEU A 65 -17.42 13.33 9.33
C LEU A 65 -15.93 13.46 9.67
N PHE A 66 -15.10 13.79 8.68
CA PHE A 66 -13.66 13.95 8.87
C PHE A 66 -13.23 15.36 9.29
N THR A 67 -14.13 16.36 9.21
CA THR A 67 -13.87 17.76 9.62
C THR A 67 -14.47 18.13 10.97
N LYS A 68 -15.37 17.32 11.54
CA LYS A 68 -15.81 17.48 12.93
C LYS A 68 -14.65 17.23 13.90
N GLU A 69 -14.23 18.26 14.62
CA GLU A 69 -13.29 18.13 15.74
C GLU A 69 -13.90 17.27 16.86
N GLY A 70 -13.22 16.18 17.24
CA GLY A 70 -13.58 15.29 18.36
C GLY A 70 -13.69 13.80 17.99
N ILE A 71 -13.09 12.93 18.81
CA ILE A 71 -13.11 11.45 18.71
C ILE A 71 -14.55 10.93 18.94
N PRO A 72 -14.96 9.81 18.29
CA PRO A 72 -16.32 9.57 17.84
C PRO A 72 -17.15 8.67 18.77
N ASP A 73 -17.47 9.16 19.96
CA ASP A 73 -18.60 8.57 20.72
C ASP A 73 -19.96 8.88 20.07
N CYS A 74 -19.98 9.78 19.08
CA CYS A 74 -21.19 10.27 18.44
C CYS A 74 -21.43 9.74 17.01
N TRP A 75 -20.54 8.92 16.44
CA TRP A 75 -20.77 8.36 15.11
C TRP A 75 -21.83 7.25 15.18
N THR A 76 -22.90 7.44 14.43
CA THR A 76 -23.89 6.40 14.20
C THR A 76 -23.22 5.18 13.54
N PRO A 77 -23.78 3.96 13.71
CA PRO A 77 -23.24 2.77 13.06
C PRO A 77 -23.06 2.92 11.54
N THR A 78 -23.93 3.69 10.89
CA THR A 78 -23.86 3.99 9.46
C THR A 78 -22.68 4.89 9.10
N GLU A 79 -22.41 5.93 9.89
CA GLU A 79 -21.26 6.82 9.70
C GLU A 79 -19.95 6.07 9.92
N ARG A 80 -19.87 5.24 10.96
CA ARG A 80 -18.71 4.37 11.23
C ARG A 80 -18.45 3.42 10.06
N LEU A 81 -19.47 2.75 9.53
CA LEU A 81 -19.31 1.84 8.37
C LEU A 81 -18.79 2.58 7.13
N ARG A 82 -19.28 3.80 6.88
CA ARG A 82 -18.85 4.63 5.74
C ARG A 82 -17.40 5.08 5.90
N ALA A 83 -17.04 5.60 7.08
CA ALA A 83 -15.67 5.98 7.41
C ALA A 83 -14.71 4.79 7.30
N THR A 84 -15.08 3.63 7.85
CA THR A 84 -14.27 2.40 7.77
C THR A 84 -14.04 1.95 6.33
N ASN A 85 -15.08 1.95 5.48
CA ASN A 85 -14.92 1.57 4.08
C ASN A 85 -14.00 2.54 3.33
N PHE A 86 -14.15 3.85 3.60
CA PHE A 86 -13.31 4.87 3.01
C PHE A 86 -11.83 4.76 3.44
N LEU A 87 -11.58 4.60 4.74
CA LEU A 87 -10.23 4.44 5.27
C LEU A 87 -9.60 3.14 4.77
N SER A 88 -10.35 2.04 4.73
CA SER A 88 -9.87 0.75 4.21
C SER A 88 -9.36 0.87 2.78
N ALA A 89 -10.09 1.60 1.95
CA ALA A 89 -9.75 1.88 0.59
C ALA A 89 -8.47 2.72 0.45
N SER A 90 -8.38 3.82 1.21
CA SER A 90 -7.22 4.70 1.25
C SER A 90 -5.96 3.96 1.70
N PHE A 91 -6.05 3.17 2.77
CA PHE A 91 -4.92 2.40 3.30
C PHE A 91 -4.52 1.25 2.38
N ARG A 92 -5.46 0.61 1.68
CA ARG A 92 -5.12 -0.38 0.64
C ARG A 92 -4.34 0.27 -0.51
N HIS A 93 -4.64 1.51 -0.87
CA HIS A 93 -3.84 2.23 -1.86
C HIS A 93 -2.40 2.48 -1.37
N TYR A 94 -2.24 2.97 -0.14
CA TYR A 94 -0.92 3.17 0.48
C TYR A 94 -0.11 1.87 0.58
N GLU A 95 -0.75 0.76 0.95
CA GLU A 95 -0.14 -0.56 1.02
C GLU A 95 0.47 -0.99 -0.32
N VAL A 96 -0.24 -0.77 -1.43
CA VAL A 96 0.28 -1.12 -2.75
C VAL A 96 1.45 -0.23 -3.13
N LEU A 97 1.36 1.09 -2.90
CA LEU A 97 2.47 1.99 -3.18
C LEU A 97 3.71 1.67 -2.34
N HIS A 98 3.53 1.37 -1.05
CA HIS A 98 4.60 0.90 -0.18
C HIS A 98 5.24 -0.39 -0.71
N THR A 99 4.42 -1.33 -1.18
CA THR A 99 4.89 -2.57 -1.79
C THR A 99 5.70 -2.29 -3.06
N HIS A 100 5.21 -1.40 -3.92
CA HIS A 100 5.90 -1.00 -5.14
C HIS A 100 7.24 -0.29 -4.89
N ARG A 101 7.31 0.57 -3.87
CA ARG A 101 8.57 1.18 -3.40
C ARG A 101 9.57 0.11 -2.99
N ARG A 102 9.15 -0.87 -2.18
CA ARG A 102 10.03 -1.95 -1.71
C ARG A 102 10.61 -2.80 -2.85
N PHE A 103 9.89 -2.90 -3.97
CA PHE A 103 10.35 -3.60 -5.17
C PHE A 103 11.03 -2.69 -6.22
N GLY A 104 11.33 -1.43 -5.88
CA GLY A 104 11.99 -0.47 -6.76
C GLY A 104 11.18 -0.13 -8.02
N VAL A 105 9.85 -0.23 -7.95
CA VAL A 105 8.93 0.09 -9.06
C VAL A 105 8.58 1.57 -9.06
N PHE A 106 8.45 2.14 -7.87
CA PHE A 106 7.88 3.45 -7.63
C PHE A 106 9.00 4.45 -7.36
N GLU A 107 8.92 5.61 -8.00
CA GLU A 107 9.89 6.68 -7.84
C GLU A 107 9.87 7.24 -6.42
N GLU A 108 11.04 7.38 -5.81
CA GLU A 108 11.17 7.81 -4.41
C GLU A 108 10.66 9.24 -4.19
N GLU A 109 10.75 10.11 -5.21
CA GLU A 109 10.21 11.48 -5.15
C GLU A 109 8.68 11.49 -5.03
N LEU A 110 7.98 10.61 -5.76
CA LEU A 110 6.53 10.46 -5.66
C LEU A 110 6.11 9.81 -4.33
N TRP A 111 6.99 9.01 -3.74
CA TRP A 111 6.74 8.41 -2.43
C TRP A 111 6.67 9.47 -1.34
N GLY A 112 7.57 10.47 -1.33
CA GLY A 112 7.57 11.51 -0.29
C GLY A 112 6.22 12.23 -0.14
N GLY A 113 5.57 12.59 -1.25
CA GLY A 113 4.23 13.20 -1.22
C GLY A 113 3.13 12.24 -0.76
N THR A 114 3.24 10.96 -1.10
CA THR A 114 2.31 9.90 -0.67
C THR A 114 2.44 9.65 0.84
N GLU A 115 3.67 9.54 1.32
CA GLU A 115 3.99 9.33 2.73
C GLU A 115 3.54 10.53 3.58
N ALA A 116 3.77 11.76 3.11
CA ALA A 116 3.31 12.95 3.81
C ALA A 116 1.80 12.92 4.06
N ARG A 117 1.00 12.50 3.07
CA ARG A 117 -0.46 12.37 3.22
C ARG A 117 -0.87 11.24 4.17
N LEU A 118 -0.16 10.11 4.15
CA LEU A 118 -0.39 9.03 5.12
C LEU A 118 -0.09 9.49 6.55
N ARG A 119 1.05 10.18 6.75
CA ARG A 119 1.44 10.75 8.05
C ARG A 119 0.44 11.78 8.56
N ASP A 120 -0.06 12.65 7.68
CA ASP A 120 -1.09 13.64 7.98
C ASP A 120 -2.39 12.97 8.44
N ALA A 121 -2.86 11.93 7.74
CA ALA A 121 -4.03 11.16 8.15
C ALA A 121 -3.84 10.50 9.53
N LEU A 122 -2.65 9.95 9.79
CA LEU A 122 -2.31 9.31 11.06
C LEU A 122 -2.06 10.29 12.21
N SER A 123 -2.07 11.61 11.96
CA SER A 123 -2.07 12.61 13.04
C SER A 123 -3.38 12.58 13.85
N SER A 124 -4.48 12.12 13.24
CA SER A 124 -5.77 11.96 13.91
C SER A 124 -5.81 10.69 14.77
N ALA A 125 -6.05 10.87 16.07
CA ALA A 125 -6.23 9.76 17.01
C ALA A 125 -7.38 8.81 16.60
N ALA A 126 -8.47 9.32 16.03
CA ALA A 126 -9.59 8.49 15.57
C ALA A 126 -9.18 7.57 14.39
N ILE A 127 -8.30 8.03 13.51
CA ILE A 127 -7.76 7.21 12.42
C ILE A 127 -6.79 6.16 12.96
N ARG A 128 -5.98 6.49 13.97
CA ARG A 128 -5.10 5.52 14.65
C ARG A 128 -5.88 4.44 15.39
N GLU A 129 -6.99 4.80 16.04
CA GLU A 129 -7.90 3.84 16.70
C GLU A 129 -8.53 2.89 15.67
N TRP A 130 -9.07 3.44 14.57
CA TRP A 130 -9.58 2.62 13.47
C TRP A 130 -8.51 1.70 12.87
N TRP A 131 -7.27 2.18 12.76
CA TRP A 131 -6.15 1.40 12.26
C TRP A 131 -5.84 0.20 13.17
N ALA A 132 -5.88 0.37 14.49
CA ALA A 132 -5.65 -0.71 15.45
C ALA A 132 -6.62 -1.89 15.23
N ASP A 133 -7.89 -1.61 14.92
CA ASP A 133 -8.91 -2.62 14.61
C ASP A 133 -8.72 -3.25 13.21
N SER A 134 -8.12 -2.51 12.27
CA SER A 134 -8.11 -2.87 10.85
C SER A 134 -6.78 -3.48 10.37
N ARG A 135 -5.69 -3.31 11.13
CA ARG A 135 -4.32 -3.66 10.71
C ARG A 135 -4.14 -5.13 10.29
N GLU A 136 -4.95 -6.05 10.81
CA GLU A 136 -4.87 -7.49 10.48
C GLU A 136 -5.20 -7.79 9.01
N PHE A 137 -5.89 -6.88 8.30
CA PHE A 137 -6.25 -7.04 6.90
C PHE A 137 -5.14 -6.63 5.91
N TYR A 138 -3.97 -6.23 6.41
CA TYR A 138 -2.87 -5.70 5.61
C TYR A 138 -1.60 -6.56 5.72
N ALA A 139 -0.74 -6.43 4.73
CA ALA A 139 0.55 -7.09 4.66
C ALA A 139 1.43 -6.65 5.84
N LYS A 140 2.05 -7.63 6.50
CA LYS A 140 2.87 -7.40 7.71
C LYS A 140 3.94 -6.32 7.56
N SER A 141 4.54 -6.18 6.38
CA SER A 141 5.53 -5.13 6.13
C SER A 141 4.94 -3.73 6.07
N PHE A 142 3.72 -3.60 5.58
CA PHE A 142 3.00 -2.33 5.61
C PHE A 142 2.50 -2.04 7.03
N VAL A 143 2.03 -3.07 7.75
CA VAL A 143 1.62 -2.92 9.15
C VAL A 143 2.77 -2.39 10.01
N ALA A 144 3.95 -3.00 9.93
CA ALA A 144 5.12 -2.53 10.67
C ALA A 144 5.46 -1.06 10.36
N TYR A 145 5.34 -0.67 9.10
CA TYR A 145 5.62 0.70 8.65
C TYR A 145 4.60 1.72 9.19
N VAL A 146 3.31 1.39 9.16
CA VAL A 146 2.25 2.26 9.71
C VAL A 146 2.32 2.33 11.24
N ASP A 147 2.58 1.20 11.90
CA ASP A 147 2.71 1.13 13.36
C ASP A 147 3.88 2.00 13.87
N GLU A 148 4.98 2.09 13.11
CA GLU A 148 6.08 3.02 13.40
C GLU A 148 5.62 4.48 13.38
N ILE A 149 4.88 4.89 12.35
CA ILE A 149 4.32 6.24 12.24
C ILE A 149 3.31 6.53 13.36
N CYS A 150 2.46 5.56 13.72
CA CYS A 150 1.53 5.69 14.84
C CYS A 150 2.28 5.92 16.16
N ALA A 151 3.33 5.15 16.43
CA ALA A 151 4.14 5.29 17.64
C ALA A 151 4.86 6.65 17.72
N GLU A 152 5.32 7.19 16.58
CA GLU A 152 5.87 8.55 16.50
C GLU A 152 4.84 9.61 16.94
N TRP A 153 3.60 9.52 16.45
CA TRP A 153 2.54 10.45 16.82
C TRP A 153 2.12 10.34 18.29
N GLU A 154 1.99 9.11 18.81
CA GLU A 154 1.71 8.88 20.23
C GLU A 154 2.79 9.48 21.13
N ALA A 155 4.07 9.38 20.74
CA ALA A 155 5.18 10.01 21.45
C ALA A 155 5.10 11.55 21.40
N ILE A 156 4.76 12.14 20.24
CA ILE A 156 4.58 13.60 20.09
C ILE A 156 3.45 14.09 20.99
N GLU A 157 2.32 13.40 21.02
CA GLU A 157 1.16 13.75 21.85
C GLU A 157 1.48 13.62 23.34
N ALA A 158 2.19 12.57 23.74
CA ALA A 158 2.64 12.40 25.12
C ALA A 158 3.55 13.55 25.57
N ILE A 159 4.48 13.99 24.72
CA ILE A 159 5.35 15.15 25.00
C ILE A 159 4.55 16.45 25.08
N ALA A 160 3.60 16.65 24.17
CA ALA A 160 2.73 17.84 24.18
C ALA A 160 1.85 17.90 25.43
N GLY A 161 1.26 16.77 25.85
CA GLY A 161 0.45 16.66 27.06
C GLY A 161 1.25 16.77 28.36
N MET A 162 2.54 16.44 28.36
CA MET A 162 3.43 16.68 29.51
C MET A 162 3.79 18.18 29.68
N ASN A 163 3.71 18.97 28.60
CA ASN A 163 4.05 20.39 28.61
C ASN A 163 2.86 21.33 28.85
N THR A 164 1.62 20.82 28.97
CA THR A 164 0.49 21.64 29.45
C THR A 164 0.67 21.89 30.96
N PRO A 165 0.98 23.13 31.39
CA PRO A 165 1.06 23.44 32.82
C PRO A 165 -0.34 23.30 33.39
N GLY A 166 -0.48 22.58 34.50
CA GLY A 166 -1.69 22.64 35.31
C GLY A 166 -1.93 24.09 35.75
N GLY A 167 -2.89 24.75 35.11
CA GLY A 167 -3.54 25.98 35.56
C GLY A 167 -5.05 25.79 35.32
N ASP A 168 -5.96 25.90 36.27
CA ASP A 168 -5.88 26.42 37.63
C ASP A 168 -6.66 25.52 38.60
N SER A 169 -6.00 25.11 39.67
CA SER A 169 -6.63 25.02 40.98
C SER A 169 -6.39 26.37 41.66
N ALA A 170 -7.33 27.30 41.56
CA ALA A 170 -7.60 28.37 42.53
C ALA A 170 -8.58 29.41 41.96
N ALA A 171 -9.78 29.45 42.55
CA ALA A 171 -10.63 30.61 42.89
C ALA A 171 -12.11 30.34 42.62
#